data_AF-A0A925E2X8-F1
#
_entry.id   AF-A0A925E2X8-F1
#
_cell.length_a   1.000
_cell.length_b   1.000
_cell.length_c   1.000
_cell.angle_alpha   90.00
_cell.angle_beta   90.00
_cell.angle_gamma   90.00
#
_symmetry.space_group_name_H-M   'P 1'
#
loop_
_entity.id
_entity.type
_entity.pdbx_description
1 polymer ?
#
loop_
_entity_poly.entity_id
_entity_poly.type
_entity_poly.pdbx_seq_one_letter_code
_entity_poly.pdbx_strand_id
1 'polypeptide(L)' 'MKVIEHINGATKPLISFEILPPLKGKGIQSLYNHMDPLMEFDPAFINVTYHRSEHVFKKKADGTFEKVVVRKRPGTES' A
#
# COMPACT_ATOMS: atom_id res chain seq x y z
N MET A 1 14.38 -1.08 15.08
CA MET A 1 13.99 0.35 15.12
C MET A 1 12.52 0.42 15.47
N LYS A 2 12.13 1.18 16.50
CA LYS A 2 10.72 1.54 16.71
C LYS A 2 10.48 2.97 16.24
N VAL A 3 9.38 3.21 15.53
CA VAL A 3 9.02 4.55 15.03
C VAL A 3 8.96 5.57 16.17
N ILE A 4 8.39 5.20 17.32
CA ILE A 4 8.30 6.08 18.50
C ILE A 4 9.68 6.49 19.04
N GLU A 5 10.64 5.57 19.08
CA GLU A 5 12.01 5.86 19.54
C GLU A 5 12.72 6.80 18.56
N HIS A 6 12.47 6.63 17.26
CA HIS A 6 13.06 7.46 16.21
C HIS A 6 12.48 8.89 16.19
N ILE A 7 11.17 9.04 16.42
CA ILE A 7 10.52 10.35 16.56
C ILE A 7 11.01 11.06 17.82
N ASN A 8 11.08 10.36 18.96
CA ASN A 8 11.52 10.96 20.23
C ASN A 8 13.00 11.38 20.22
N GLY A 9 13.83 10.74 19.39
CA GLY A 9 15.25 11.08 19.22
C GLY A 9 15.54 12.14 18.15
N ALA A 10 14.51 12.72 17.51
CA ALA A 10 14.70 13.64 16.40
C ALA A 10 15.24 15.01 16.86
N THR A 11 16.40 15.39 16.33
CA THR A 11 17.00 16.73 16.53
C THR A 11 16.72 17.68 15.37
N LYS A 12 16.11 17.18 14.30
CA LYS A 12 15.72 17.89 13.08
C LYS A 12 14.34 17.39 12.60
N PRO A 13 13.62 18.16 11.77
CA PRO A 13 12.39 17.68 11.16
C PRO A 13 12.61 16.36 10.40
N LEU A 14 11.66 15.44 10.57
CA LEU A 14 11.67 14.14 9.88
C LEU A 14 10.70 14.17 8.70
N ILE A 15 11.08 13.48 7.62
CA ILE A 15 10.22 13.22 6.47
C ILE A 15 9.80 11.75 6.51
N SER A 16 8.55 11.46 6.17
CA SER A 16 8.06 10.10 5.98
C SER A 16 7.11 10.06 4.79
N PHE A 17 7.02 8.90 4.15
CA PHE A 17 6.15 8.70 2.99
C PHE A 17 5.10 7.63 3.28
N GLU A 18 3.91 7.81 2.71
CA GLU A 18 2.89 6.78 2.66
C GLU A 18 2.68 6.33 1.22
N ILE A 19 2.64 5.02 1.02
CA ILE A 19 2.57 4.40 -0.30
C ILE A 19 1.42 3.40 -0.39
N LEU A 20 0.94 3.22 -1.62
CA LEU A 20 0.01 2.15 -1.94
C LEU A 20 0.80 0.87 -2.29
N PRO A 21 0.40 -0.30 -1.78
CA PRO A 21 1.02 -1.56 -2.20
C PRO A 21 0.83 -1.77 -3.71
N PRO A 22 1.76 -2.44 -4.41
CA PRO A 22 1.64 -2.66 -5.84
C PRO A 22 0.35 -3.42 -6.19
N LEU A 23 -0.14 -3.25 -7.41
CA LEU A 23 -1.27 -4.06 -7.88
C LEU A 23 -0.90 -5.54 -7.90
N LYS A 24 -1.88 -6.43 -7.69
CA LYS A 24 -1.67 -7.87 -7.79
C LYS A 24 -1.11 -8.21 -9.18
N GLY A 25 -0.01 -8.97 -9.22
CA GLY A 25 0.70 -9.34 -10.45
C GLY A 25 1.81 -8.37 -10.86
N LYS A 26 1.94 -7.19 -10.23
CA LYS A 26 3.14 -6.35 -10.33
C LYS A 26 4.09 -6.73 -9.19
N GLY A 27 5.34 -7.06 -9.55
CA GLY A 27 6.38 -7.43 -8.57
C GLY A 27 6.82 -6.24 -7.71
N ILE A 28 7.52 -6.53 -6.60
CA ILE A 28 8.03 -5.52 -5.65
C ILE A 28 8.98 -4.51 -6.31
N GLN A 29 9.65 -4.89 -7.41
CA GLN A 29 10.54 -4.01 -8.16
C GLN A 29 9.86 -2.72 -8.63
N SER A 30 8.57 -2.81 -9.00
CA SER A 30 7.80 -1.62 -9.36
C SER A 30 7.75 -0.64 -8.19
N LEU A 31 7.70 -1.11 -6.95
CA LEU A 31 7.68 -0.23 -5.78
C LEU A 31 9.05 0.43 -5.59
N TYR A 32 10.14 -0.36 -5.63
CA TYR A 32 11.50 0.16 -5.49
C TYR A 32 11.81 1.26 -6.51
N ASN A 33 11.48 1.05 -7.79
CA ASN A 33 11.71 2.06 -8.82
C ASN A 33 10.99 3.39 -8.56
N HIS A 34 9.85 3.40 -7.86
CA HIS A 34 9.18 4.66 -7.46
C HIS A 34 9.77 5.25 -6.17
N MET A 35 10.39 4.42 -5.32
CA MET A 35 10.98 4.84 -4.06
C MET A 35 12.39 5.38 -4.21
N ASP A 36 13.19 4.83 -5.14
CA ASP A 36 14.61 5.18 -5.29
C ASP A 36 14.86 6.70 -5.42
N PRO A 37 14.07 7.47 -6.21
CA PRO A 37 14.26 8.93 -6.28
C PRO A 37 13.89 9.65 -4.98
N LEU A 38 13.03 9.06 -4.15
CA LEU A 38 12.57 9.63 -2.88
C LEU A 38 13.55 9.37 -1.74
N MET A 39 14.50 8.44 -1.92
CA MET A 39 15.51 8.14 -0.91
C MET A 39 16.49 9.30 -0.70
N GLU A 40 16.59 10.25 -1.64
CA GLU A 40 17.36 11.49 -1.48
C GLU A 40 16.91 12.31 -0.26
N PHE A 41 15.63 12.20 0.11
CA PHE A 41 15.06 12.92 1.25
C PHE A 41 15.27 12.22 2.60
N ASP A 42 16.00 11.10 2.63
CA ASP A 42 16.30 10.31 3.84
C ASP A 42 15.05 10.07 4.71
N PRO A 43 14.01 9.40 4.17
CA PRO A 43 12.77 9.23 4.90
C PRO A 43 12.98 8.38 6.15
N ALA A 44 12.52 8.90 7.28
CA ALA A 44 12.59 8.28 8.59
C ALA A 44 11.89 6.90 8.65
N PHE A 45 10.77 6.77 7.93
CA PHE A 45 10.02 5.53 7.76
C PHE A 45 9.05 5.65 6.58
N ILE A 46 8.54 4.49 6.14
CA ILE A 46 7.60 4.37 5.02
C ILE A 46 6.37 3.60 5.49
N ASN A 47 5.19 4.20 5.36
CA ASN A 47 3.92 3.55 5.62
C ASN A 47 3.40 2.88 4.35
N VAL A 48 2.96 1.63 4.47
CA VAL A 48 2.26 0.93 3.39
C VAL A 48 0.79 0.81 3.78
N THR A 49 -0.08 1.44 2.99
CA THR A 49 -1.51 1.41 3.25
C THR A 49 -2.10 0.02 3.06
N TYR A 50 -3.16 -0.26 3.81
CA TYR A 50 -3.99 -1.44 3.60
C TYR A 50 -5.34 -1.01 2.99
N HIS A 51 -5.67 -1.53 1.81
CA HIS A 51 -6.97 -1.33 1.20
C HIS A 51 -7.90 -2.51 1.50
N ARG A 52 -9.10 -2.21 2.01
CA ARG A 52 -10.18 -3.20 2.15
C ARG A 52 -10.53 -3.83 0.81
N SER A 53 -11.00 -5.09 0.81
CA SER A 53 -11.53 -5.69 -0.42
C SER A 53 -12.73 -4.90 -0.94
N GLU A 54 -12.85 -4.85 -2.27
CA GLU A 54 -14.00 -4.23 -2.92
C GLU A 54 -15.03 -5.31 -3.24
N HIS A 55 -16.32 -4.98 -3.12
CA HIS A 55 -17.40 -5.82 -3.62
C HIS A 55 -17.83 -5.32 -4.98
N VAL A 56 -17.67 -6.16 -6.00
CA VAL A 56 -18.06 -5.87 -7.38
C VAL A 56 -19.22 -6.79 -7.76
N PHE A 57 -20.32 -6.23 -8.25
CA PHE A 57 -21.42 -7.02 -8.79
C PHE A 57 -21.15 -7.35 -10.26
N LYS A 58 -20.89 -8.62 -10.57
CA LYS A 58 -20.72 -9.09 -11.95
C LYS A 58 -22.06 -9.56 -12.51
N LYS A 59 -22.42 -9.08 -13.70
CA LYS A 59 -23.63 -9.51 -14.40
C LYS A 59 -23.39 -10.90 -15.03
N LYS A 60 -24.26 -11.85 -14.72
CA LYS A 60 -24.28 -13.21 -15.30
C LYS A 60 -24.97 -13.21 -16.66
N ALA A 61 -24.75 -14.28 -17.43
CA ALA A 61 -25.36 -14.48 -18.74
C ALA A 61 -26.90 -14.51 -18.70
N ASP A 62 -27.48 -14.92 -17.57
CA ASP A 62 -28.93 -14.93 -17.31
C ASP A 62 -29.51 -13.56 -16.90
N GLY A 63 -28.68 -12.52 -16.87
CA GLY A 63 -29.10 -11.16 -16.50
C GLY A 63 -29.07 -10.85 -15.00
N THR A 64 -28.82 -11.83 -14.13
CA THR A 64 -28.69 -11.64 -12.68
C THR A 64 -27.32 -11.08 -12.28
N PHE A 65 -27.18 -10.58 -11.04
CA PHE A 65 -25.91 -10.06 -10.53
C PHE A 65 -25.33 -10.95 -9.43
N GLU A 66 -24.04 -11.23 -9.53
CA GLU A 66 -23.26 -11.93 -8.50
C GLU A 66 -22.36 -10.96 -7.76
N LYS A 67 -22.45 -10.94 -6.43
CA LYS A 67 -21.51 -10.18 -5.59
C LYS A 67 -20.18 -10.91 -5.53
N VAL A 68 -19.14 -10.35 -6.15
CA VAL A 68 -17.78 -10.89 -6.15
C VAL A 68 -16.89 -10.00 -5.28
N VAL A 69 -16.16 -10.60 -4.35
CA VAL A 69 -15.10 -9.92 -3.59
C VAL A 69 -13.87 -9.84 -4.48
N VAL A 70 -13.46 -8.62 -4.85
CA VAL A 70 -12.29 -8.37 -5.70
C VAL A 70 -11.21 -7.68 -4.88
N ARG A 71 -9.98 -8.21 -4.93
CA ARG A 71 -8.79 -7.63 -4.32
C ARG A 71 -7.83 -7.14 -5.40
N LYS A 72 -7.69 -5.81 -5.52
CA LYS A 72 -6.79 -5.18 -6.51
C LYS A 72 -5.33 -5.13 -6.05
N ARG A 73 -5.09 -5.11 -4.73
CA ARG A 73 -3.75 -5.05 -4.11
C ARG A 73 -3.56 -6.19 -3.09
N PRO A 74 -2.32 -6.69 -2.87
CA PRO A 74 -2.03 -7.71 -1.88
C PRO A 74 -2.45 -7.28 -0.46
N GLY A 75 -2.98 -8.22 0.32
CA GLY A 75 -3.45 -7.97 1.68
C GLY A 75 -4.20 -9.16 2.30
N THR A 76 -4.06 -9.36 3.61
CA THR A 76 -4.77 -10.36 4.41
C THR A 76 -5.99 -9.73 5.07
N GLU A 77 -7.19 -10.24 4.79
CA GLU A 77 -8.36 -9.92 5.59
C GLU A 77 -8.34 -10.81 6.82
N SER A 78 -8.08 -10.21 7.98
CA SER A 78 -8.35 -10.82 9.29
C SER A 78 -9.84 -10.74 9.60
#